data_AF-A0A1V6K555-F1
#
_entry.id   AF-A0A1V6K555-F1
#
_cell.length_a   1.000
_cell.length_b   1.000
_cell.length_c   1.000
_cell.angle_alpha   90.00
_cell.angle_beta   90.00
_cell.angle_gamma   90.00
#
_symmetry.space_group_name_H-M   'P 1'
#
loop_
_entity.id
_entity.type
_entity.pdbx_description
1 polymer ?
#
loop_
_entity_poly.entity_id
_entity_poly.type
_entity_poly.pdbx_seq_one_letter_code
_entity_poly.pdbx_strand_id
1 'polypeptide(L)'
;MRIVHATIEERGNYTFIVHNAYNGDVKEVRVDPDKIALFEDRSSIEELPDACPFLRFDEKTGKALCTVHLTRPDLCREYCCWRLLILDPRGKRAGRVMYQTTFLPDDDELSRLWERVQPTLNGLCGTEWDGAVIDALTRAGYRVRR
;
A
#
# COMPACT_ATOMS: atom_id res chain seq x y z
N MET A 1 3.52 6.75 -15.60
CA MET A 1 2.49 7.43 -14.78
C MET A 1 2.55 6.76 -13.42
N ARG A 2 3.19 7.40 -12.42
CA ARG A 2 3.48 6.77 -11.12
C ARG A 2 2.18 6.65 -10.33
N ILE A 3 1.64 5.45 -10.18
CA ILE A 3 0.43 5.20 -9.39
C ILE A 3 0.86 4.93 -7.95
N VAL A 4 1.29 6.00 -7.28
CA VAL A 4 1.16 6.04 -5.84
C VAL A 4 0.07 7.06 -5.60
N HIS A 5 -0.95 6.67 -4.86
CA HIS A 5 -2.19 7.39 -4.62
C HIS A 5 -1.99 8.66 -3.77
N ALA A 6 -0.94 9.43 -4.08
CA ALA A 6 -0.79 10.79 -3.66
C ALA A 6 -0.05 11.65 -4.68
N THR A 7 -0.57 12.87 -4.92
CA THR A 7 0.25 13.93 -5.50
C THR A 7 1.22 14.41 -4.43
N ILE A 8 2.48 14.53 -4.80
CA ILE A 8 3.53 14.97 -3.88
C ILE A 8 4.07 16.30 -4.37
N GLU A 9 3.94 17.31 -3.52
CA GLU A 9 4.52 18.62 -3.74
C GLU A 9 5.74 18.78 -2.85
N GLU A 10 6.89 19.05 -3.46
CA GLU A 10 8.12 19.30 -2.71
C GLU A 10 8.14 20.76 -2.20
N ARG A 11 8.40 20.91 -0.89
CA ARG A 11 8.55 22.22 -0.22
C ARG A 11 10.00 22.57 0.11
N GLY A 12 10.94 21.72 -0.31
CA GLY A 12 12.36 21.83 0.04
C GLY A 12 12.65 21.32 1.45
N ASN A 13 13.94 21.28 1.82
CA ASN A 13 14.41 20.77 3.12
C ASN A 13 13.82 19.41 3.50
N TYR A 14 13.71 18.51 2.52
CA TYR A 14 13.12 17.17 2.66
C TYR A 14 11.68 17.16 3.22
N THR A 15 10.93 18.22 2.92
CA THR A 15 9.53 18.39 3.32
C THR A 15 8.64 18.31 2.09
N PHE A 16 7.53 17.60 2.22
CA PHE A 16 6.63 17.25 1.12
C PHE A 16 5.18 17.36 1.56
N ILE A 17 4.30 17.83 0.68
CA ILE A 17 2.85 17.72 0.87
C ILE A 17 2.35 16.48 0.13
N VAL A 18 1.71 15.58 0.86
CA VAL A 18 1.14 14.34 0.35
C VAL A 18 -0.38 14.51 0.28
N HIS A 19 -0.92 14.49 -0.94
CA HIS A 19 -2.35 14.55 -1.20
C HIS A 19 -2.93 13.16 -1.40
N ASN A 20 -3.52 12.57 -0.37
CA ASN A 20 -4.09 11.23 -0.44
C ASN A 20 -5.31 11.17 -1.36
N ALA A 21 -5.21 10.45 -2.47
CA ALA A 21 -6.29 10.30 -3.44
C ALA A 21 -7.46 9.44 -2.93
N TYR A 22 -7.29 8.68 -1.83
CA TYR A 22 -8.32 7.76 -1.33
C TYR A 22 -9.41 8.43 -0.51
N ASN A 23 -9.03 9.38 0.34
CA ASN A 23 -9.92 10.08 1.26
C ASN A 23 -9.88 11.61 1.11
N GLY A 24 -8.99 12.13 0.25
CA GLY A 24 -8.78 13.57 0.06
C GLY A 24 -7.90 14.21 1.12
N ASP A 25 -7.29 13.45 2.04
CA ASP A 25 -6.43 14.02 3.08
C ASP A 25 -5.21 14.69 2.48
N VAL A 26 -4.85 15.82 3.04
CA VAL A 26 -3.62 16.54 2.72
C VAL A 26 -2.75 16.57 3.97
N LYS A 27 -1.53 16.04 3.87
CA LYS A 27 -0.61 15.97 5.00
C LYS A 27 0.79 16.42 4.61
N GLU A 28 1.36 17.30 5.41
CA GLU A 28 2.80 17.57 5.35
C GLU A 28 3.57 16.41 5.98
N VAL A 29 4.55 15.91 5.25
CA VAL A 29 5.49 14.89 5.71
C VAL A 29 6.91 15.40 5.53
N ARG A 30 7.80 14.90 6.38
CA ARG A 30 9.22 15.22 6.38
C ARG A 30 10.02 13.94 6.46
N VAL A 31 11.07 13.83 5.65
CA VAL A 31 12.01 12.72 5.76
C VAL A 31 12.65 12.77 7.14
N ASP A 32 12.62 11.63 7.82
CA ASP A 32 13.24 11.46 9.11
C ASP A 32 14.74 11.77 8.97
N PRO A 33 15.33 12.62 9.83
CA PRO A 33 16.71 13.08 9.66
C PRO A 33 17.75 11.94 9.56
N ASP A 34 17.51 10.82 10.24
CA ASP A 34 18.36 9.63 10.23
C ASP A 34 18.27 8.82 8.92
N LYS A 35 17.32 9.12 8.05
CA LYS A 35 17.02 8.38 6.81
C LYS A 35 17.22 9.20 5.54
N ILE A 36 17.79 10.41 5.63
CA ILE A 36 18.02 11.28 4.47
C ILE A 36 18.91 10.60 3.42
N ALA A 37 20.07 10.08 3.82
CA ALA A 37 20.97 9.39 2.89
C ALA A 37 20.30 8.17 2.21
N LEU A 38 19.46 7.44 2.96
CA LEU A 38 18.69 6.32 2.42
C LEU A 38 17.59 6.80 1.45
N PHE A 39 16.97 7.95 1.70
CA PHE A 39 15.97 8.53 0.81
C PHE A 39 16.59 9.04 -0.51
N GLU A 40 17.80 9.60 -0.46
CA GLU A 40 18.51 10.06 -1.66
C GLU A 40 18.93 8.90 -2.59
N ASP A 41 19.15 7.71 -2.03
CA ASP A 41 19.35 6.50 -2.83
C ASP A 41 18.05 6.12 -3.56
N ARG A 42 18.10 6.15 -4.89
CA ARG A 42 16.96 5.85 -5.76
C ARG A 42 16.97 4.44 -6.32
N SER A 43 18.06 3.69 -6.16
CA SER A 43 18.22 2.33 -6.70
C SER A 43 17.03 1.43 -6.34
N SER A 44 16.62 1.48 -5.06
CA SER A 44 15.52 0.67 -4.51
C SER A 44 14.15 0.93 -5.13
N ILE A 45 13.92 2.11 -5.72
CA ILE A 45 12.60 2.49 -6.29
C ILE A 45 12.59 2.48 -7.82
N GLU A 46 13.76 2.45 -8.46
CA GLU A 46 13.86 2.27 -9.91
C GLU A 46 13.33 0.90 -10.34
N GLU A 47 13.53 -0.14 -9.52
CA GLU A 47 12.98 -1.47 -9.73
C GLU A 47 11.49 -1.60 -9.38
N LEU A 48 10.93 -0.63 -8.63
CA LEU A 48 9.56 -0.64 -8.11
C LEU A 48 8.86 0.71 -8.38
N PRO A 49 8.58 1.05 -9.65
CA PRO A 49 8.07 2.37 -10.03
C PRO A 49 6.69 2.71 -9.46
N ASP A 50 5.94 1.69 -9.03
CA ASP A 50 4.60 1.81 -8.42
C ASP A 50 4.64 1.80 -6.88
N ALA A 51 5.82 1.67 -6.27
CA ALA A 51 5.96 1.72 -4.82
C ALA A 51 5.88 3.14 -4.27
N CYS A 52 5.53 3.27 -2.99
CA CYS A 52 5.54 4.54 -2.28
C CYS A 52 6.90 5.26 -2.43
N PRO A 53 6.94 6.56 -2.77
CA PRO A 53 8.17 7.28 -3.02
C PRO A 53 9.04 7.49 -1.78
N PHE A 54 8.47 7.28 -0.59
CA PHE A 54 9.16 7.30 0.69
C PHE A 54 9.56 5.89 1.17
N LEU A 55 9.29 4.83 0.40
CA LEU A 55 9.72 3.47 0.71
C LEU A 55 11.15 3.25 0.21
N ARG A 56 12.01 2.70 1.06
CA ARG A 56 13.37 2.28 0.72
C ARG A 56 13.65 0.90 1.27
N PHE A 57 14.65 0.23 0.72
CA PHE A 57 15.11 -1.06 1.21
C PHE A 57 16.53 -0.88 1.75
N ASP A 58 16.74 -1.28 3.00
CA ASP A 58 18.09 -1.34 3.56
C ASP A 58 18.78 -2.59 3.03
N GLU A 59 19.76 -2.43 2.13
CA GLU A 59 20.50 -3.53 1.52
C GLU A 59 21.23 -4.39 2.55
N LYS A 60 21.64 -3.84 3.69
CA LYS A 60 22.38 -4.58 4.73
C LYS A 60 21.46 -5.51 5.50
N THR A 61 20.21 -5.12 5.72
CA THR A 61 19.25 -5.88 6.53
C THR A 61 18.14 -6.53 5.71
N GLY A 62 18.01 -6.19 4.42
CA GLY A 62 16.93 -6.58 3.53
C GLY A 62 15.57 -5.99 3.92
N LYS A 63 15.52 -5.04 4.85
CA LYS A 63 14.26 -4.53 5.42
C LYS A 63 13.71 -3.36 4.62
N ALA A 64 12.39 -3.37 4.43
CA ALA A 64 11.62 -2.24 3.95
C ALA A 64 11.51 -1.15 5.04
N LEU A 65 11.89 0.08 4.71
CA LEU A 65 11.91 1.25 5.59
C LEU A 65 11.10 2.40 4.99
N CYS A 66 10.26 3.04 5.81
CA CYS A 66 9.60 4.29 5.45
C CYS A 66 10.49 5.47 5.87
N THR A 67 10.87 6.32 4.92
CA THR A 67 11.76 7.45 5.18
C THR A 67 11.05 8.64 5.83
N VAL A 68 9.72 8.69 5.82
CA VAL A 68 8.91 9.72 6.50
C VAL A 68 8.18 9.16 7.72
N HIS A 69 8.73 8.12 8.37
CA HIS A 69 8.00 7.33 9.34
C HIS A 69 7.39 8.18 10.47
N LEU A 70 8.12 9.17 11.00
CA LEU A 70 7.66 9.98 12.12
C LEU A 70 6.49 10.90 11.78
N THR A 71 6.45 11.39 10.54
CA THR A 71 5.46 12.36 10.05
C THR A 71 4.44 11.74 9.11
N ARG A 72 4.53 10.42 8.87
CA ARG A 72 3.67 9.71 7.93
C ARG A 72 2.18 10.00 8.19
N PRO A 73 1.35 10.07 7.12
CA PRO A 73 -0.08 10.30 7.24
C PRO A 73 -0.73 9.26 8.15
N ASP A 74 -1.85 9.61 8.77
CA ASP A 74 -2.54 8.73 9.72
C ASP A 74 -2.96 7.40 9.06
N LEU A 75 -3.36 7.44 7.79
CA LEU A 75 -3.58 6.26 6.96
C LEU A 75 -2.34 5.32 6.89
N CYS A 76 -1.14 5.88 6.86
CA CYS A 76 0.11 5.13 6.89
C CYS A 76 0.52 4.70 8.31
N ARG A 77 -0.01 5.34 9.37
CA ARG A 77 0.19 4.93 10.77
C ARG A 77 -0.60 3.69 11.15
N GLU A 78 -1.73 3.49 10.50
CA GLU A 78 -2.55 2.27 10.60
C GLU A 78 -1.88 1.01 9.97
N TYR A 79 -0.56 1.04 9.71
CA TYR A 79 0.25 -0.07 9.17
C TYR A 79 -0.23 -0.62 7.82
N CYS A 80 -0.45 0.24 6.82
CA CYS A 80 -1.05 -0.19 5.56
C CYS A 80 -0.26 0.23 4.33
N CYS A 81 0.84 -0.46 4.04
CA CYS A 81 1.24 -0.68 2.65
C CYS A 81 0.31 -1.74 2.06
N TRP A 82 -0.88 -1.32 1.62
CA TRP A 82 -1.78 -2.21 0.88
C TRP A 82 -1.51 -2.13 -0.61
N ARG A 83 -1.51 -3.30 -1.24
CA ARG A 83 -1.52 -3.48 -2.69
C ARG A 83 -2.95 -3.59 -3.22
N LEU A 84 -3.88 -4.06 -2.39
CA LEU A 84 -5.32 -4.04 -2.65
C LEU A 84 -6.05 -3.57 -1.38
N LEU A 85 -6.93 -2.58 -1.52
CA LEU A 85 -7.86 -2.15 -0.48
C LEU A 85 -9.24 -2.73 -0.77
N ILE A 86 -9.83 -3.42 0.20
CA ILE A 86 -11.11 -4.11 0.08
C ILE A 86 -12.15 -3.32 0.86
N LEU A 87 -13.20 -2.89 0.17
CA LEU A 87 -14.31 -2.14 0.73
C LEU A 87 -15.59 -2.98 0.68
N ASP A 88 -16.42 -2.85 1.70
CA ASP A 88 -17.77 -3.38 1.72
C ASP A 88 -18.68 -2.66 0.69
N PRO A 89 -19.91 -3.15 0.44
CA PRO A 89 -20.85 -2.50 -0.47
C PRO A 89 -21.20 -1.05 -0.11
N ARG A 90 -21.03 -0.66 1.16
CA ARG A 90 -21.30 0.69 1.69
C ARG A 90 -20.07 1.61 1.59
N GLY A 91 -18.93 1.10 1.11
CA GLY A 91 -17.69 1.85 0.96
C GLY A 91 -16.82 1.91 2.22
N LYS A 92 -17.15 1.17 3.28
CA LYS A 92 -16.32 1.05 4.48
C LYS A 92 -15.22 0.00 4.24
N ARG A 93 -14.04 0.17 4.85
CA ARG A 93 -12.97 -0.83 4.79
C ARG A 93 -13.43 -2.15 5.40
N ALA A 94 -13.30 -3.22 4.61
CA ALA A 94 -13.57 -4.61 5.00
C ALA A 94 -12.28 -5.44 5.11
N GLY A 95 -11.21 -5.04 4.44
CA GLY A 95 -9.91 -5.71 4.52
C GLY A 95 -8.88 -5.15 3.57
N ARG A 96 -7.75 -5.84 3.45
CA ARG A 96 -6.62 -5.44 2.60
C ARG A 96 -5.76 -6.62 2.17
N VAL A 97 -5.04 -6.45 1.07
CA VAL A 97 -3.90 -7.30 0.71
C VAL A 97 -2.63 -6.48 0.83
N MET A 98 -1.65 -7.02 1.54
CA MET A 98 -0.31 -6.46 1.70
C MET A 98 0.71 -7.36 0.99
N TYR A 99 1.88 -6.79 0.64
CA TYR A 99 2.99 -7.51 0.01
C TYR A 99 2.54 -8.36 -1.19
N GLN A 100 3.11 -9.56 -1.37
CA GLN A 100 2.79 -10.42 -2.51
C GLN A 100 1.40 -11.05 -2.40
N THR A 101 1.01 -11.61 -1.24
CA THR A 101 -0.26 -12.36 -1.09
C THR A 101 -0.87 -12.27 0.31
N THR A 102 -0.34 -11.41 1.20
CA THR A 102 -0.80 -11.34 2.60
C THR A 102 -2.18 -10.70 2.69
N PHE A 103 -3.21 -11.53 2.82
CA PHE A 103 -4.61 -11.10 2.94
C PHE A 103 -4.98 -10.88 4.42
N LEU A 104 -5.51 -9.71 4.74
CA LEU A 104 -5.95 -9.31 6.09
C LEU A 104 -7.41 -8.85 6.05
N PRO A 105 -8.35 -9.70 6.48
CA PRO A 105 -9.74 -9.29 6.69
C PRO A 105 -9.89 -8.47 7.97
N ASP A 106 -10.78 -7.48 7.95
CA ASP A 106 -11.16 -6.68 9.13
C ASP A 106 -12.50 -7.17 9.74
N ASP A 107 -13.20 -8.11 9.09
CA ASP A 107 -14.45 -8.71 9.56
C ASP A 107 -14.54 -10.23 9.29
N ASP A 108 -15.47 -10.89 10.00
CA ASP A 108 -15.68 -12.34 9.93
C ASP A 108 -16.23 -12.81 8.58
N GLU A 109 -16.97 -11.96 7.88
CA GLU A 109 -17.62 -12.32 6.61
C GLU A 109 -16.56 -12.46 5.52
N LEU A 110 -15.67 -11.46 5.42
CA LEU A 110 -14.55 -11.46 4.50
C LEU A 110 -13.54 -12.56 4.86
N SER A 111 -13.35 -12.83 6.16
CA SER A 111 -12.51 -13.95 6.61
C SER A 111 -13.00 -15.29 6.06
N ARG A 112 -14.30 -15.59 6.21
CA ARG A 112 -14.90 -16.83 5.68
C ARG A 112 -14.88 -16.89 4.16
N LEU A 113 -15.05 -15.75 3.48
CA LEU A 113 -14.92 -15.69 2.04
C LEU A 113 -13.51 -16.05 1.61
N TRP A 114 -12.50 -15.49 2.28
CA TRP A 114 -11.10 -15.73 1.97
C TRP A 114 -10.72 -17.21 2.10
N GLU A 115 -11.18 -17.91 3.14
CA GLU A 115 -10.95 -19.35 3.30
C GLU A 115 -11.42 -20.18 2.10
N ARG A 116 -12.48 -19.75 1.41
CA ARG A 116 -12.98 -20.42 0.19
C ARG A 116 -12.21 -20.03 -1.06
N VAL A 117 -11.72 -18.79 -1.12
CA VAL A 117 -11.03 -18.24 -2.29
C VAL A 117 -9.56 -18.67 -2.32
N GLN A 118 -8.87 -18.65 -1.17
CA GLN A 118 -7.42 -18.91 -1.08
C GLN A 118 -6.95 -20.17 -1.81
N PRO A 119 -7.63 -21.34 -1.71
CA PRO A 119 -7.21 -22.55 -2.41
C PRO A 119 -7.23 -22.43 -3.95
N THR A 120 -8.11 -21.58 -4.49
CA THR A 120 -8.26 -21.36 -5.95
C THR A 120 -7.16 -20.51 -6.55
N LEU A 121 -6.35 -19.86 -5.71
CA LEU A 121 -5.26 -18.97 -6.11
C LEU A 121 -3.90 -19.67 -6.15
N ASN A 122 -3.84 -20.95 -5.78
CA ASN A 122 -2.61 -21.72 -5.76
C ASN A 122 -1.97 -21.76 -7.15
N GLY A 123 -0.69 -21.41 -7.22
CA GLY A 123 0.08 -21.37 -8.46
C GLY A 123 0.00 -20.06 -9.24
N LEU A 124 -0.86 -19.11 -8.84
CA LEU A 124 -0.90 -17.76 -9.43
C LEU A 124 0.10 -16.82 -8.75
N CYS A 125 0.65 -15.87 -9.49
CA CYS A 125 1.54 -14.84 -8.95
C CYS A 125 1.29 -13.47 -9.59
N GLY A 126 1.82 -12.41 -8.97
CA GLY A 126 1.80 -11.05 -9.51
C GLY A 126 0.42 -10.59 -9.97
N THR A 127 0.33 -10.07 -11.19
CA THR A 127 -0.91 -9.52 -11.77
C THR A 127 -2.02 -10.55 -11.97
N GLU A 128 -1.68 -11.81 -12.19
CA GLU A 128 -2.67 -12.89 -12.38
C GLU A 128 -3.35 -13.23 -11.06
N TRP A 129 -2.58 -13.27 -9.98
CA TRP A 129 -3.12 -13.42 -8.63
C TRP A 129 -4.04 -12.24 -8.28
N ASP A 130 -3.62 -11.01 -8.60
CA ASP A 130 -4.40 -9.80 -8.33
C ASP A 130 -5.75 -9.82 -9.03
N GLY A 131 -5.76 -10.16 -10.32
CA GLY A 131 -6.99 -10.29 -11.09
C GLY A 131 -7.94 -11.30 -10.48
N ALA A 132 -7.45 -12.50 -10.15
CA ALA A 132 -8.27 -13.55 -9.57
C ALA A 132 -8.87 -13.17 -8.20
N VAL A 133 -8.10 -12.47 -7.35
CA VAL A 133 -8.61 -11.96 -6.06
C VAL A 133 -9.65 -10.86 -6.26
N ILE A 134 -9.40 -9.90 -7.15
CA ILE A 134 -10.35 -8.83 -7.45
C ILE A 134 -11.66 -9.42 -7.98
N ASP A 135 -11.60 -10.38 -8.89
CA ASP A 135 -12.79 -11.02 -9.47
C ASP A 135 -13.59 -11.82 -8.43
N ALA A 136 -12.92 -12.52 -7.52
CA ALA A 136 -13.58 -13.25 -6.44
C ALA A 136 -14.29 -12.29 -5.47
N LEU A 137 -13.62 -11.22 -5.06
CA LEU A 137 -14.17 -10.21 -4.14
C LEU A 137 -15.32 -9.43 -4.78
N THR A 138 -15.18 -9.04 -6.04
CA THR A 138 -16.22 -8.30 -6.78
C THR A 138 -17.47 -9.14 -6.99
N ARG A 139 -17.32 -10.43 -7.31
CA ARG A 139 -18.46 -11.38 -7.38
C ARG A 139 -19.18 -11.55 -6.05
N ALA A 140 -18.45 -11.41 -4.93
CA ALA A 140 -19.02 -11.43 -3.59
C ALA A 140 -19.59 -10.07 -3.13
N GLY A 141 -19.57 -9.04 -3.98
CA GLY A 141 -20.16 -7.72 -3.70
C GLY A 141 -19.20 -6.71 -3.06
N TYR A 142 -17.95 -7.07 -2.83
CA TYR A 142 -16.93 -6.13 -2.35
C TYR A 142 -16.44 -5.24 -3.48
N ARG A 143 -15.94 -4.06 -3.13
CA ARG A 143 -15.25 -3.17 -4.07
C ARG A 143 -13.77 -3.19 -3.76
N VAL A 144 -12.94 -3.51 -4.75
CA VAL A 144 -11.49 -3.53 -4.59
C VAL A 144 -10.88 -2.31 -5.26
N ARG A 145 -10.01 -1.61 -4.54
CA ARG A 145 -9.17 -0.55 -5.09
C ARG A 145 -7.73 -1.04 -5.14
N ARG A 146 -7.06 -0.79 -6.25
CA ARG A 146 -5.67 -1.16 -6.53
C ARG A 146 -4.83 0.10 -6.60
#